data_AF-A0A7D7ZUK6-F1
#
_entry.id   AF-A0A7D7ZUK6-F1
#
_cell.length_a   1.000
_cell.length_b   1.000
_cell.length_c   1.000
_cell.angle_alpha   90.00
_cell.angle_beta   90.00
_cell.angle_gamma   90.00
#
_symmetry.space_group_name_H-M   'P 1'
#
loop_
_entity.id
_entity.type
_entity.pdbx_description
1 polymer ?
#
loop_
_entity_poly.entity_id
_entity_poly.type
_entity_poly.pdbx_seq_one_letter_code
_entity_poly.pdbx_strand_id
1 'polypeptide(L)' 'MKITINKTVNLNLKGFKGKSSTLLQLFSDVAKKEGWSEREIYLVKAEALRLLDYDHLLETIKSYCKE' A
#
# COMPACT_ATOMS: atom_id res chain seq x y z
N MET A 1 -8.68 8.73 11.92
CA MET A 1 -7.45 9.54 11.85
C MET A 1 -7.04 9.61 10.39
N LYS A 2 -6.91 10.80 9.78
CA LYS A 2 -6.34 10.91 8.43
C LYS A 2 -4.83 10.82 8.57
N ILE A 3 -4.26 9.72 8.12
CA ILE A 3 -2.82 9.50 8.16
C ILE A 3 -2.27 10.07 6.87
N THR A 4 -1.68 11.26 6.94
CA THR A 4 -1.09 11.91 5.77
C THR A 4 0.36 11.45 5.64
N ILE A 5 0.59 10.34 4.93
CA ILE A 5 1.94 9.90 4.59
C ILE A 5 2.35 10.56 3.28
N ASN A 6 3.25 11.56 3.35
CA ASN A 6 3.79 12.26 2.17
C ASN A 6 4.91 11.46 1.46
N LYS A 7 4.83 10.13 1.48
CA LYS A 7 5.78 9.25 0.80
C LYS A 7 5.02 8.41 -0.21
N THR A 8 5.67 8.13 -1.32
CA THR A 8 5.18 7.23 -2.36
C THR A 8 6.24 6.17 -2.61
N VAL A 9 5.83 4.92 -2.83
CA VAL A 9 6.71 3.83 -3.24
C VAL A 9 6.76 3.73 -4.76
N ASN A 10 7.93 3.41 -5.30
CA ASN A 10 8.05 3.06 -6.71
C ASN A 10 7.56 1.61 -6.93
N LEU A 11 6.24 1.45 -7.04
CA LEU A 11 5.60 0.15 -7.24
C LEU A 11 4.63 0.23 -8.42
N ASN A 12 4.95 -0.51 -9.48
CA ASN A 12 4.06 -0.61 -10.63
C ASN A 12 2.99 -1.69 -10.40
N LEU A 13 1.73 -1.24 -10.27
CA LEU A 13 0.57 -2.12 -10.09
C LEU A 13 -0.20 -2.38 -11.38
N LYS A 14 0.29 -1.94 -12.55
CA LYS A 14 -0.37 -2.21 -13.84
C LYS A 14 -0.44 -3.71 -14.08
N GLY A 15 -1.67 -4.23 -14.15
CA GLY A 15 -1.94 -5.64 -14.44
C GLY A 15 -1.86 -6.58 -13.23
N PHE A 16 -1.73 -6.07 -12.01
CA PHE A 16 -1.72 -6.92 -10.82
C PHE A 16 -3.09 -7.60 -10.61
N LYS A 17 -3.16 -8.92 -10.87
CA LYS A 17 -4.32 -9.79 -10.64
C LYS A 17 -4.09 -10.77 -9.48
N GLY A 18 -3.43 -10.30 -8.42
CA GLY A 18 -3.12 -11.09 -7.24
C GLY A 18 -4.18 -10.98 -6.14
N LYS A 19 -3.98 -11.72 -5.05
CA LYS A 19 -4.78 -11.58 -3.83
C LYS A 19 -4.34 -10.34 -3.04
N SER A 20 -5.22 -9.81 -2.20
CA SER A 20 -4.94 -8.67 -1.31
C SER A 20 -3.71 -8.92 -0.44
N SER A 21 -3.50 -10.14 0.04
CA SER A 21 -2.31 -10.54 0.80
C SER A 21 -1.02 -10.35 0.00
N THR A 22 -1.00 -10.75 -1.26
CA THR A 22 0.16 -10.59 -2.15
C THR A 22 0.43 -9.11 -2.43
N LEU A 23 -0.61 -8.29 -2.62
CA LEU A 23 -0.44 -6.85 -2.82
C LEU A 23 0.17 -6.17 -1.59
N LEU A 24 -0.36 -6.47 -0.40
CA LEU A 24 0.11 -5.91 0.85
C LEU A 24 1.55 -6.31 1.15
N GLN A 25 1.93 -7.55 0.82
CA GLN A 25 3.29 -8.04 0.99
C GLN A 25 4.24 -7.31 0.03
N LEU A 26 3.89 -7.25 -1.25
CA LEU A 26 4.68 -6.55 -2.27
C LEU A 26 4.88 -5.07 -1.92
N PHE A 27 3.81 -4.38 -1.51
CA PHE A 27 3.90 -2.99 -1.02
C PHE A 27 4.85 -2.87 0.17
N SER A 28 4.79 -3.81 1.13
CA SER A 28 5.69 -3.78 2.29
C SER A 28 7.15 -3.94 1.90
N ASP A 29 7.45 -4.89 1.02
CA ASP A 29 8.82 -5.17 0.60
C ASP A 29 9.42 -3.96 -0.13
N VAL A 30 8.65 -3.32 -1.02
CA VAL A 30 9.10 -2.10 -1.71
C VAL A 30 9.20 -0.93 -0.75
N ALA A 31 8.20 -0.70 0.10
CA ALA A 31 8.21 0.37 1.09
C ALA A 31 9.43 0.25 2.02
N LYS A 32 9.73 -0.96 2.52
CA LYS A 32 10.93 -1.22 3.34
C LYS A 32 12.21 -0.87 2.59
N LYS A 33 12.33 -1.24 1.31
CA LYS A 33 13.49 -0.90 0.47
C LYS A 33 13.63 0.61 0.24
N GLU A 34 12.52 1.33 0.18
CA GLU A 34 12.48 2.79 0.03
C GLU A 34 12.64 3.54 1.37
N GLY A 35 12.93 2.83 2.47
CA GLY A 35 13.17 3.43 3.78
C GLY A 35 11.90 3.82 4.55
N TRP A 36 10.77 3.20 4.24
CA TRP A 36 9.56 3.35 5.04
C TRP A 36 9.70 2.64 6.38
N SER A 37 9.18 3.27 7.41
CA SER A 37 9.10 2.69 8.74
C SER A 37 8.01 1.63 8.79
N GLU A 38 8.20 0.61 9.62
CA GLU A 38 7.19 -0.44 9.81
C GLU A 38 5.84 0.11 10.29
N ARG A 39 5.87 1.22 11.05
CA ARG A 39 4.64 1.96 11.43
C ARG A 39 3.94 2.57 10.23
N GLU A 40 4.67 3.25 9.33
CA GLU A 40 4.08 3.86 8.13
C GLU A 40 3.40 2.79 7.26
N ILE A 41 4.10 1.66 7.05
CA ILE A 41 3.57 0.52 6.30
C ILE A 41 2.31 -0.04 6.99
N TYR A 42 2.36 -0.25 8.31
CA TYR A 42 1.22 -0.76 9.07
C TYR A 42 0.00 0.16 8.94
N LEU A 43 0.20 1.47 9.01
CA LEU A 43 -0.87 2.46 8.89
C LEU A 43 -1.53 2.43 7.51
N VAL A 44 -0.75 2.34 6.42
CA VAL A 44 -1.31 2.19 5.07
C VAL A 44 -2.10 0.89 4.95
N LYS A 45 -1.56 -0.23 5.45
CA LYS A 45 -2.26 -1.51 5.43
C LYS A 45 -3.56 -1.48 6.22
N ALA A 46 -3.56 -0.86 7.39
CA ALA A 46 -4.75 -0.73 8.23
C ALA A 46 -5.83 0.12 7.54
N GLU A 47 -5.45 1.21 6.88
CA GLU A 47 -6.38 2.03 6.10
C GLU A 47 -6.91 1.28 4.86
N ALA A 48 -6.03 0.55 4.16
CA ALA A 48 -6.40 -0.25 3.00
C ALA A 48 -7.34 -1.41 3.38
N LEU A 49 -7.20 -1.97 4.58
CA LEU A 49 -8.06 -3.05 5.10
C LEU A 49 -9.31 -2.54 5.83
N ARG A 50 -9.48 -1.22 5.99
CA ARG A 50 -10.56 -0.61 6.77
C ARG A 50 -11.96 -1.00 6.29
N LEU A 51 -12.14 -1.13 4.98
CA LEU A 51 -13.42 -1.47 4.35
C LEU A 51 -13.54 -2.96 3.99
N LEU A 52 -12.48 -3.76 4.18
CA LEU A 52 -12.39 -5.16 3.73
C LEU A 52 -12.73 -5.36 2.24
N ASP A 53 -12.63 -4.29 1.46
CA ASP A 53 -12.97 -4.24 0.05
C ASP A 53 -11.68 -4.23 -0.79
N TYR A 54 -11.64 -5.06 -1.84
CA TYR A 54 -10.44 -5.22 -2.66
C TYR A 54 -10.16 -3.97 -3.50
N ASP A 55 -11.19 -3.32 -4.03
CA ASP A 55 -11.06 -2.09 -4.81
C ASP A 55 -10.56 -0.96 -3.89
N HIS A 56 -11.14 -0.79 -2.70
CA HIS A 56 -10.66 0.19 -1.72
C HIS A 56 -9.20 -0.05 -1.32
N LEU A 57 -8.83 -1.31 -1.11
CA LEU A 57 -7.45 -1.69 -0.81
C LEU A 57 -6.51 -1.32 -1.98
N LEU A 58 -6.92 -1.61 -3.21
CA LEU A 58 -6.13 -1.30 -4.40
C LEU A 58 -5.98 0.20 -4.61
N GLU A 59 -7.06 0.98 -4.48
CA GLU A 59 -7.04 2.44 -4.58
C GLU A 59 -6.18 3.08 -3.50
N THR A 60 -6.32 2.61 -2.25
CA THR A 60 -5.50 3.09 -1.14
C THR A 60 -4.01 2.84 -1.42
N ILE A 61 -3.63 1.62 -1.79
CA ILE A 61 -2.23 1.29 -2.09
C ILE A 61 -1.74 2.08 -3.31
N LYS A 62 -2.55 2.20 -4.38
CA LYS A 62 -2.22 3.00 -5.57
C LYS A 62 -1.97 4.46 -5.23
N SER A 63 -2.71 5.05 -4.28
CA SER A 63 -2.49 6.44 -3.86
C SER A 63 -1.10 6.68 -3.25
N TYR A 64 -0.48 5.62 -2.71
CA TYR A 64 0.88 5.62 -2.21
C TYR A 64 1.90 5.04 -3.21
N CYS A 65 1.50 4.67 -4.42
CA CYS A 65 2.41 4.20 -5.46
C CYS A 65 2.66 5.33 -6.47
N LYS A 66 3.92 5.53 -6.85
CA LYS A 66 4.30 6.45 -7.93
C LYS A 66 4.19 5.72 -9.27
N GLU A 67 3.55 6.34 -10.26
CA GLU A 67 3.58 5.91 -11.67
C GLU A 67 4.92 6.23 -12.35
#